data_AF-A0A3R6Z248-F1
#
_entry.id   AF-A0A3R6Z248-F1
#
_cell.length_a   1.000
_cell.length_b   1.000
_cell.length_c   1.000
_cell.angle_alpha   90.00
_cell.angle_beta   90.00
_cell.angle_gamma   90.00
#
_symmetry.space_group_name_H-M   'P 1'
#
loop_
_entity.id
_entity.type
_entity.pdbx_description
1 polymer ?
#
loop_
_entity_poly.entity_id
_entity_poly.type
_entity_poly.pdbx_seq_one_letter_code
_entity_poly.pdbx_strand_id
1 'polypeptide(L)'
;IETSVQAKDLMYKNTRRRESYFTDDGFAIGIAYLLAILNQGQAFDSLHWFEEVERKFDADEAAFIVKQGERDARKHAMGDKKETAADLIEDEEEVHTLQLTAKRIELHRHEFDLLNWSLNGARIFFKD
;
A
#
# COMPACT_ATOMS: atom_id res chain seq x y z
N ILE A 1 -9.33 -5.14 3.34
CA ILE A 1 -8.33 -4.85 2.28
C ILE A 1 -8.91 -5.22 0.91
N GLU A 2 -9.38 -6.46 0.68
CA GLU A 2 -10.25 -6.73 -0.48
C GLU A 2 -11.53 -5.88 -0.47
N THR A 3 -12.04 -5.58 0.73
CA THR A 3 -13.24 -4.77 0.93
C THR A 3 -13.13 -3.31 0.49
N SER A 4 -11.97 -2.65 0.63
CA SER A 4 -11.79 -1.25 0.22
C SER A 4 -11.71 -1.13 -1.31
N VAL A 5 -10.98 -2.05 -1.95
CA VAL A 5 -10.90 -2.15 -3.41
C VAL A 5 -12.24 -2.55 -4.02
N GLN A 6 -12.94 -3.52 -3.44
CA GLN A 6 -14.28 -3.92 -3.86
C GLN A 6 -15.31 -2.79 -3.67
N ALA A 7 -15.23 -2.03 -2.58
CA ALA A 7 -16.10 -0.87 -2.35
C ALA A 7 -15.86 0.23 -3.40
N LYS A 8 -14.61 0.49 -3.78
CA LYS A 8 -14.26 1.43 -4.87
C LYS A 8 -14.80 0.94 -6.21
N ASP A 9 -14.67 -0.35 -6.53
CA ASP A 9 -15.21 -0.94 -7.77
C ASP A 9 -16.74 -0.92 -7.83
N LEU A 10 -17.41 -1.09 -6.68
CA LEU A 10 -18.85 -0.95 -6.53
C LEU A 10 -19.34 0.51 -6.62
N MET A 11 -18.49 1.49 -6.30
CA MET A 11 -18.80 2.92 -6.42
C MET A 11 -18.96 3.38 -7.88
N TYR A 12 -18.16 2.82 -8.80
CA TYR A 12 -18.23 3.15 -10.23
C TYR A 12 -19.40 2.48 -10.96
N LYS A 13 -19.95 1.40 -10.39
CA LYS A 13 -21.17 0.75 -10.88
C LYS A 13 -22.36 1.49 -10.29
N ASN A 14 -23.03 2.32 -11.10
CA ASN A 14 -24.16 3.19 -10.75
C ASN A 14 -25.36 2.43 -10.12
N THR A 15 -25.21 1.96 -8.88
CA THR A 15 -26.24 1.28 -8.09
C THR A 15 -27.02 2.31 -7.29
N ARG A 16 -28.33 2.33 -7.52
CA ARG A 16 -29.32 3.33 -7.09
C ARG A 16 -29.56 3.42 -5.57
N ARG A 17 -28.69 2.84 -4.73
CA ARG A 17 -28.74 2.92 -3.27
C ARG A 17 -27.55 3.72 -2.75
N ARG A 18 -27.66 5.04 -2.83
CA ARG A 18 -26.75 6.05 -2.25
C ARG A 18 -26.96 6.21 -0.73
N GLU A 19 -27.28 5.14 -0.01
CA GLU A 19 -27.36 5.21 1.45
C GLU A 19 -25.96 4.90 2.00
N SER A 20 -25.23 5.98 2.27
CA SER A 20 -24.03 5.98 3.13
C SER A 20 -22.93 5.01 2.73
N TYR A 21 -22.39 5.13 1.52
CA TYR A 21 -21.02 4.67 1.28
C TYR A 21 -20.07 5.63 2.01
N PHE A 22 -19.96 5.39 3.32
CA PHE A 22 -18.74 5.31 4.10
C PHE A 22 -17.62 6.20 3.55
N THR A 23 -17.43 7.38 4.15
CA THR A 23 -16.27 8.22 3.87
C THR A 23 -14.99 7.40 4.07
N ASP A 24 -13.99 7.59 3.20
CA ASP A 24 -12.71 6.84 3.21
C ASP A 24 -11.94 7.01 4.55
N ASP A 25 -12.34 8.00 5.36
CA ASP A 25 -11.80 8.30 6.69
C ASP A 25 -12.55 7.66 7.86
N GLY A 26 -13.68 6.97 7.64
CA GLY A 26 -14.53 6.46 8.74
C GLY A 26 -13.79 5.52 9.69
N PHE A 27 -12.87 4.71 9.15
CA PHE A 27 -11.97 3.89 9.95
C PHE A 27 -10.99 4.73 10.79
N ALA A 28 -10.36 5.75 10.18
CA ALA A 28 -9.43 6.63 10.86
C ALA A 28 -10.12 7.46 11.96
N ILE A 29 -11.36 7.93 11.71
CA ILE A 29 -12.22 8.58 12.70
C ILE A 29 -12.51 7.64 13.86
N GLY A 30 -12.84 6.37 13.58
CA GLY A 30 -13.05 5.35 14.61
C GLY A 30 -11.82 5.14 15.50
N ILE A 31 -10.62 5.05 14.91
CA ILE A 31 -9.37 4.97 15.68
C ILE A 31 -9.17 6.23 16.53
N ALA A 32 -9.33 7.42 15.94
CA ALA A 32 -9.18 8.68 16.66
C ALA A 32 -10.12 8.76 17.87
N TYR A 33 -11.38 8.35 17.69
CA TYR A 33 -12.36 8.28 18.77
C TYR A 33 -11.93 7.32 19.89
N LEU A 34 -11.46 6.12 19.55
CA LEU A 34 -10.97 5.14 20.54
C LEU A 34 -9.75 5.67 21.30
N LEU A 35 -8.79 6.30 20.62
CA LEU A 35 -7.61 6.88 21.26
C LEU A 35 -7.99 8.01 22.22
N ALA A 36 -8.99 8.82 21.88
CA ALA A 36 -9.47 9.91 22.70
C ALA A 36 -10.19 9.40 23.96
N ILE A 37 -11.18 8.51 23.82
CA ILE A 37 -11.97 8.02 24.97
C ILE A 37 -11.14 7.20 25.97
N LEU A 38 -10.07 6.54 25.49
CA LEU A 38 -9.14 5.78 26.33
C LEU A 38 -7.94 6.62 26.82
N ASN A 39 -7.85 7.89 26.41
CA ASN A 39 -6.73 8.78 26.68
C ASN A 39 -5.36 8.15 26.33
N GLN A 40 -5.28 7.45 25.19
CA GLN A 40 -4.09 6.72 24.74
C GLN A 40 -3.31 7.46 23.64
N GLY A 41 -3.68 8.71 23.32
CA GLY A 41 -3.05 9.46 22.22
C GLY A 41 -1.52 9.57 22.35
N GLN A 42 -1.01 9.94 23.53
CA GLN A 42 0.44 10.06 23.75
C GLN A 42 1.17 8.71 23.68
N ALA A 43 0.58 7.66 24.24
CA ALA A 43 1.16 6.32 24.20
C ALA A 43 1.24 5.82 22.74
N PHE A 44 0.20 6.07 21.95
CA PHE A 44 0.20 5.78 20.52
C PHE A 44 1.28 6.58 19.76
N ASP A 45 1.41 7.88 20.02
CA ASP A 45 2.42 8.72 19.38
C ASP A 45 3.85 8.25 19.68
N SER A 46 4.10 7.73 20.90
CA SER A 46 5.41 7.21 21.30
C SER A 46 5.86 5.95 20.54
N LEU A 47 4.94 5.28 19.84
CA LEU A 47 5.27 4.11 19.01
C LEU A 47 5.97 4.49 17.71
N HIS A 48 5.90 5.76 17.28
CA HIS A 48 6.40 6.20 15.98
C HIS A 48 5.93 5.31 14.83
N TRP A 49 4.68 4.84 14.91
CA TRP A 49 4.18 3.77 14.04
C TRP A 49 4.16 4.17 12.57
N PHE A 50 3.80 5.42 12.26
CA PHE A 50 3.76 5.89 10.88
C PHE A 50 5.16 6.01 10.29
N GLU A 51 6.13 6.46 11.08
CA GLU A 51 7.55 6.52 10.68
C GLU A 51 8.12 5.12 10.44
N GLU A 52 7.73 4.14 11.28
CA GLU A 52 8.08 2.74 11.12
C GLU A 52 7.48 2.11 9.85
N VAL A 53 6.23 2.47 9.52
CA VAL A 53 5.57 2.04 8.30
C VAL A 53 6.24 2.62 7.07
N GLU A 54 6.58 3.92 7.07
CA GLU A 54 7.31 4.57 5.99
C GLU A 54 8.68 3.91 5.79
N ARG A 55 9.44 3.69 6.86
CA ARG A 55 10.74 3.00 6.81
C ARG A 55 10.63 1.59 6.22
N LYS A 56 9.56 0.87 6.55
CA LYS A 56 9.30 -0.45 5.96
C LYS A 56 9.10 -0.35 4.46
N PHE A 57 8.28 0.57 3.98
CA PHE A 57 8.05 0.72 2.54
C PHE A 57 9.30 1.15 1.79
N ASP A 58 10.12 2.03 2.35
CA ASP A 58 11.41 2.40 1.77
C ASP A 58 12.35 1.18 1.68
N ALA A 59 12.37 0.32 2.70
CA ALA A 59 13.15 -0.92 2.68
C ALA A 59 12.62 -1.93 1.64
N ASP A 60 11.30 -2.09 1.53
CA ASP A 60 10.65 -2.96 0.55
C ASP A 60 10.92 -2.46 -0.89
N GLU A 61 10.87 -1.14 -1.11
CA GLU A 61 11.18 -0.50 -2.39
C GLU A 61 12.66 -0.65 -2.76
N ALA A 62 13.58 -0.44 -1.81
CA ALA A 62 15.01 -0.67 -2.02
C ALA A 62 15.29 -2.14 -2.39
N ALA A 63 14.66 -3.09 -1.70
CA ALA A 63 14.80 -4.52 -2.01
C ALA A 63 14.25 -4.86 -3.40
N PHE A 64 13.14 -4.22 -3.80
CA PHE A 64 12.57 -4.36 -5.14
C PHE A 64 13.53 -3.84 -6.22
N ILE A 65 14.11 -2.64 -6.02
CA ILE A 65 15.06 -2.03 -6.96
C ILE A 65 16.29 -2.94 -7.15
N VAL A 66 16.80 -3.53 -6.08
CA VAL A 66 17.93 -4.48 -6.17
C VAL A 66 17.56 -5.68 -7.03
N LYS A 67 16.42 -6.33 -6.78
CA LYS A 67 15.97 -7.48 -7.59
C LYS A 67 15.75 -7.13 -9.05
N GLN A 68 15.16 -5.97 -9.32
CA GLN A 68 14.97 -5.50 -10.68
C GLN A 68 16.32 -5.26 -11.38
N GLY A 69 17.27 -4.62 -10.69
CA GLY A 69 18.62 -4.40 -11.20
C GLY A 69 19.41 -5.69 -11.45
N GLU A 70 19.28 -6.70 -10.58
CA GLU A 70 19.89 -8.02 -10.76
C GLU A 70 19.36 -8.72 -12.02
N ARG A 71 18.04 -8.66 -12.26
CA ARG A 71 17.42 -9.18 -13.47
C ARG A 71 17.90 -8.44 -14.71
N ASP A 72 17.90 -7.10 -14.68
CA ASP A 72 18.31 -6.29 -15.82
C ASP A 72 19.80 -6.52 -16.16
N ALA A 73 20.65 -6.65 -15.14
CA ALA A 73 22.05 -7.05 -15.30
C ALA A 73 22.19 -8.46 -15.90
N ARG A 74 21.38 -9.43 -15.46
CA ARG A 74 21.35 -10.79 -16.03
C ARG A 74 20.97 -10.76 -17.51
N LYS A 75 19.93 -10.01 -17.87
CA LYS A 75 19.51 -9.82 -19.28
C LYS A 75 20.60 -9.18 -20.12
N HIS A 76 21.23 -8.12 -19.62
CA HIS A 76 22.34 -7.45 -20.30
C HIS A 76 23.55 -8.38 -20.50
N ALA A 77 23.86 -9.24 -19.52
CA ALA A 77 24.95 -10.21 -19.62
C ALA A 77 24.64 -11.39 -20.57
N MET A 78 23.36 -11.71 -20.78
CA MET A 78 22.94 -12.83 -21.62
C MET A 78 23.07 -12.53 -23.13
N GLY A 79 22.97 -11.26 -23.53
CA GLY A 79 23.18 -10.80 -24.92
C GLY A 79 22.25 -11.50 -25.94
N ASP A 80 22.65 -11.56 -27.21
CA ASP A 80 21.92 -12.26 -28.30
C ASP A 80 22.03 -13.80 -28.23
N LYS A 81 22.24 -14.39 -27.05
CA LYS A 81 22.22 -15.84 -26.91
C LYS A 81 20.83 -16.35 -27.26
N LYS A 82 20.78 -17.46 -28.00
CA LYS A 82 19.52 -18.09 -28.40
C LYS A 82 18.81 -18.65 -27.16
N GLU A 83 17.83 -17.91 -26.67
CA GLU A 83 16.96 -18.32 -25.56
C GLU A 83 16.10 -19.51 -25.99
N THR A 84 15.90 -20.46 -25.08
CA THR A 84 14.95 -21.55 -25.29
C THR A 84 13.52 -21.07 -24.98
N ALA A 85 12.51 -21.81 -25.48
CA ALA A 85 11.13 -21.50 -25.15
C ALA A 85 10.84 -21.56 -23.64
N ALA A 86 11.56 -22.38 -22.88
CA ALA A 86 11.44 -22.44 -21.42
C ALA A 86 12.01 -21.18 -20.75
N ASP A 87 13.17 -20.69 -21.20
CA ASP A 87 13.80 -19.48 -20.66
C ASP A 87 12.91 -18.24 -20.86
N LEU A 88 12.24 -18.16 -22.01
CA LEU A 88 11.30 -17.06 -22.33
C LEU A 88 10.08 -17.05 -21.41
N ILE A 89 9.53 -18.23 -21.10
CA ILE A 89 8.38 -18.37 -20.20
C ILE A 89 8.78 -17.99 -18.77
N GLU A 90 9.93 -18.46 -18.30
CA GLU A 90 10.45 -18.15 -16.96
C GLU A 90 10.69 -16.63 -16.78
N ASP A 91 11.27 -15.96 -17.78
CA ASP A 91 11.45 -14.50 -17.72
C ASP A 91 10.12 -13.75 -17.72
N GLU A 92 9.13 -14.19 -18.52
CA GLU A 92 7.80 -13.57 -18.53
C GLU A 92 7.10 -13.68 -17.17
N GLU A 93 7.19 -14.86 -16.53
CA GLU A 93 6.66 -15.08 -15.18
C GLU A 93 7.37 -14.23 -14.12
N GLU A 94 8.70 -14.10 -14.22
CA GLU A 94 9.49 -13.24 -13.32
C GLU A 94 9.12 -11.76 -13.48
N VAL A 95 9.00 -11.27 -14.73
CA VAL A 95 8.55 -9.91 -15.03
C VAL A 95 7.18 -9.64 -14.44
N HIS A 96 6.23 -10.56 -14.65
CA HIS A 96 4.88 -10.43 -14.12
C HIS A 96 4.89 -10.34 -12.60
N THR A 97 5.67 -11.20 -11.94
CA THR A 97 5.82 -11.22 -10.48
C THR A 97 6.42 -9.91 -9.94
N LEU A 98 7.45 -9.38 -10.61
CA LEU A 98 8.06 -8.10 -10.24
C LEU A 98 7.06 -6.94 -10.40
N GLN A 99 6.30 -6.91 -11.50
CA GLN A 99 5.27 -5.88 -11.73
C GLN A 99 4.18 -5.90 -10.66
N LEU A 100 3.68 -7.08 -10.30
CA LEU A 100 2.70 -7.22 -9.23
C LEU A 100 3.26 -6.77 -7.87
N THR A 101 4.53 -7.08 -7.61
CA THR A 101 5.22 -6.67 -6.38
C THR A 101 5.35 -5.14 -6.31
N ALA A 102 5.81 -4.49 -7.37
CA ALA A 102 5.92 -3.04 -7.45
C ALA A 102 4.58 -2.35 -7.20
N LYS A 103 3.54 -2.79 -7.92
CA LYS A 103 2.19 -2.25 -7.78
C LYS A 103 1.64 -2.42 -6.37
N ARG A 104 1.94 -3.55 -5.72
CA ARG A 104 1.51 -3.81 -4.34
C ARG A 104 2.19 -2.87 -3.34
N ILE A 105 3.50 -2.65 -3.47
CA ILE A 105 4.25 -1.72 -2.61
C ILE A 105 3.67 -0.31 -2.75
N GLU A 106 3.49 0.16 -3.99
CA GLU A 106 2.93 1.48 -4.27
C GLU A 106 1.52 1.67 -3.70
N LEU A 107 0.61 0.73 -3.97
CA LEU A 107 -0.77 0.80 -3.47
C LEU A 107 -0.81 0.82 -1.95
N HIS A 108 -0.04 -0.05 -1.30
CA HIS A 108 0.00 -0.10 0.16
C HIS A 108 0.57 1.19 0.76
N ARG A 109 1.66 1.73 0.19
CA ARG A 109 2.23 3.01 0.65
C ARG A 109 1.19 4.12 0.58
N HIS A 110 0.51 4.24 -0.55
CA HIS A 110 -0.53 5.24 -0.75
C HIS A 110 -1.72 5.08 0.22
N GLU A 111 -2.16 3.85 0.48
CA GLU A 111 -3.23 3.59 1.44
C GLU A 111 -2.83 3.99 2.87
N PHE A 112 -1.58 3.75 3.25
CA PHE A 112 -1.07 4.16 4.56
C PHE A 112 -0.90 5.68 4.69
N ASP A 113 -0.50 6.37 3.63
CA ASP A 113 -0.44 7.84 3.60
C ASP A 113 -1.84 8.44 3.82
N LEU A 114 -2.85 7.91 3.13
CA LEU A 114 -4.25 8.31 3.32
C LEU A 114 -4.70 8.06 4.76
N LEU A 115 -4.41 6.89 5.32
CA LEU A 115 -4.71 6.59 6.72
C LEU A 115 -4.05 7.59 7.67
N ASN A 116 -2.78 7.93 7.43
CA ASN A 116 -2.02 8.88 8.24
C ASN A 116 -2.68 10.26 8.21
N TRP A 117 -2.99 10.79 7.03
CA TRP A 117 -3.64 12.11 6.90
C TRP A 117 -5.04 12.13 7.51
N SER A 118 -5.85 11.11 7.22
CA SER A 118 -7.20 10.99 7.77
C SER A 118 -7.19 10.86 9.29
N LEU A 119 -6.25 10.09 9.86
CA LEU A 119 -6.15 9.94 11.31
C LEU A 119 -5.69 11.24 11.98
N ASN A 120 -4.67 11.90 11.43
CA ASN A 120 -4.20 13.17 11.97
C ASN A 120 -5.28 14.26 11.92
N GLY A 121 -6.02 14.33 10.81
CA GLY A 121 -7.18 15.22 10.69
C GLY A 121 -8.28 14.86 11.69
N ALA A 122 -8.63 13.58 11.81
CA ALA A 122 -9.68 13.12 12.71
C ALA A 122 -9.35 13.41 14.18
N ARG A 123 -8.09 13.27 14.60
CA ARG A 123 -7.65 13.55 15.97
C ARG A 123 -7.87 14.99 16.41
N ILE A 124 -7.93 15.96 15.48
CA ILE A 124 -8.19 17.38 15.81
C ILE A 124 -9.57 17.54 16.42
N PHE A 125 -10.57 16.77 15.97
CA PHE A 125 -11.95 16.87 16.46
C PHE A 125 -12.12 16.33 17.90
N PHE A 126 -11.12 15.64 18.44
CA PHE A 126 -11.17 15.02 19.77
C PHE A 126 -10.06 15.55 20.71
N LYS A 127 -9.35 16.60 20.31
CA LYS A 127 -8.42 17.32 21.18
C LYS A 127 -9.21 18.42 21.90
N ASP A 128 -9.53 18.19 23.18
CA ASP A 128 -9.93 19.23 24.14
C ASP A 128 -8.70 19.99 24.68
#